data_AF-A0A7C6AH42-F1
#
_entry.id   AF-A0A7C6AH42-F1
#
_cell.length_a   1.000
_cell.length_b   1.000
_cell.length_c   1.000
_cell.angle_alpha   90.00
_cell.angle_beta   90.00
_cell.angle_gamma   90.00
#
_symmetry.space_group_name_H-M   'P 1'
#
loop_
_entity.id
_entity.type
_entity.pdbx_description
1 polymer ?
#
loop_
_entity_poly.entity_id
_entity_poly.type
_entity_poly.pdbx_seq_one_letter_code
_entity_poly.pdbx_strand_id
1 'polypeptide(L)'
;TKRLLELKISDDGYTVTVRPRIVVEVAYNEIQKSPKYKSGYALRFARITRVRADKAPEEADTIQRIRELYERQFERKRLPKEIMIWRLRG
;
A
#
# COMPACT_ATOMS: atom_id res chain seq x y z
N THR A 1 15.57 10.34 -14.46
CA THR A 1 14.15 10.46 -14.88
C THR A 1 13.79 9.74 -16.18
N LYS A 2 14.73 9.37 -17.07
CA LYS A 2 14.43 8.71 -18.36
C LYS A 2 13.78 7.31 -18.28
N ARG A 3 14.20 6.48 -17.32
CA ARG A 3 13.79 5.07 -17.20
C ARG A 3 12.30 4.83 -16.94
N LEU A 4 11.59 5.74 -16.26
CA LEU A 4 10.14 5.62 -16.04
C LEU A 4 9.33 6.01 -17.29
N LEU A 5 9.81 6.99 -18.05
CA LEU A 5 9.16 7.43 -19.28
C LEU A 5 9.20 6.35 -20.37
N GLU A 6 10.26 5.54 -20.41
CA GLU A 6 10.36 4.37 -21.29
C GLU A 6 9.33 3.28 -20.98
N LEU A 7 8.78 3.26 -19.75
CA LEU A 7 7.77 2.30 -19.33
C LEU A 7 6.34 2.82 -19.45
N LYS A 8 6.16 4.05 -19.95
CA LYS A 8 4.86 4.71 -20.06
C LYS A 8 3.89 3.89 -20.92
N ILE A 9 2.68 3.72 -20.39
CA ILE A 9 1.52 3.13 -21.07
C ILE A 9 0.55 4.25 -21.48
N SER A 10 0.29 5.19 -20.58
CA SER A 10 -0.61 6.33 -20.83
C SER A 10 -0.19 7.56 -20.04
N ASP A 11 -0.64 8.72 -20.49
CA ASP A 11 -0.56 10.02 -19.83
C ASP A 11 -1.94 10.67 -19.87
N ASP A 12 -2.39 11.19 -18.75
CA ASP A 12 -3.57 12.09 -18.72
C ASP A 12 -3.19 13.55 -18.42
N GLY A 13 -1.90 13.87 -18.41
CA GLY A 13 -1.36 15.20 -18.10
C GLY A 13 -1.07 15.42 -16.62
N TYR A 14 -1.70 14.65 -15.73
CA TYR A 14 -1.44 14.68 -14.28
C TYR A 14 -0.86 13.36 -13.77
N THR A 15 -1.23 12.25 -14.40
CA THR A 15 -0.79 10.90 -14.03
C THR A 15 -0.19 10.18 -15.23
N VAL A 16 1.00 9.63 -15.04
CA VAL A 16 1.64 8.73 -16.00
C VAL A 16 1.48 7.30 -15.50
N THR A 17 0.74 6.49 -16.25
CA THR A 17 0.65 5.05 -15.97
C THR A 17 1.82 4.35 -16.65
N VAL A 18 2.52 3.47 -15.93
CA VAL A 18 3.69 2.75 -16.44
C VAL A 18 3.52 1.24 -16.33
N ARG A 19 4.26 0.48 -17.16
CA ARG A 19 4.36 -0.98 -17.04
C ARG A 19 4.98 -1.34 -15.68
N PRO A 20 4.41 -2.31 -14.93
CA PRO A 20 4.89 -2.69 -13.62
C PRO A 20 6.20 -3.48 -13.73
N ARG A 21 7.32 -2.76 -13.83
CA ARG A 21 8.68 -3.32 -13.93
C ARG A 21 9.62 -2.89 -12.83
N ILE A 22 9.22 -1.92 -12.00
CA ILE A 22 10.07 -1.33 -10.97
C ILE A 22 9.40 -1.54 -9.63
N VAL A 23 10.13 -2.15 -8.71
CA VAL A 23 9.72 -2.30 -7.32
C VAL A 23 10.30 -1.14 -6.50
N VAL A 24 9.48 -0.56 -5.65
CA VAL A 24 9.89 0.49 -4.71
C VAL A 24 9.57 0.06 -3.30
N GLU A 25 10.44 0.45 -2.37
CA GLU A 25 10.16 0.35 -0.96
C GLU A 25 9.42 1.60 -0.50
N VAL A 26 8.34 1.39 0.26
CA VAL A 26 7.44 2.45 0.72
C VAL A 26 7.37 2.42 2.23
N ALA A 27 7.77 3.52 2.86
CA ALA A 27 7.48 3.76 4.27
C ALA A 27 6.10 4.39 4.41
N TYR A 28 5.37 4.02 5.46
CA TYR A 28 4.02 4.51 5.75
C TYR A 28 3.80 4.55 7.26
N ASN A 29 2.82 5.35 7.70
CA ASN A 29 2.49 5.46 9.13
C ASN A 29 1.42 4.45 9.55
N GLU A 30 0.40 4.26 8.71
CA GLU A 30 -0.69 3.32 8.98
C GLU A 30 -1.33 2.80 7.68
N ILE A 31 -2.00 1.66 7.81
CA ILE A 31 -2.83 1.05 6.76
C ILE A 31 -4.30 1.28 7.13
N GLN A 32 -5.11 1.67 6.14
CA GLN A 32 -6.55 1.86 6.30
C GLN A 32 -7.33 1.05 5.26
N LYS A 33 -8.53 0.59 5.61
CA LYS A 33 -9.48 0.06 4.63
C LYS A 33 -10.01 1.19 3.77
N SER A 34 -10.11 0.96 2.46
CA SER A 34 -10.65 1.94 1.53
C SER A 34 -11.40 1.25 0.39
N PRO A 35 -12.67 1.62 0.12
CA PRO A 35 -13.41 1.10 -1.03
C PRO A 35 -12.93 1.70 -2.36
N LYS A 36 -12.13 2.77 -2.32
CA LYS A 36 -11.66 3.49 -3.53
C LYS A 36 -10.68 2.65 -4.36
N TYR A 37 -9.89 1.81 -3.71
CA TYR A 37 -8.83 1.04 -4.37
C TYR A 37 -9.23 -0.43 -4.47
N LYS A 38 -8.91 -1.05 -5.61
CA LYS A 38 -9.16 -2.49 -5.84
C LYS A 38 -8.50 -3.39 -4.80
N SER A 39 -7.41 -2.93 -4.18
CA SER A 39 -6.74 -3.63 -3.07
C SER A 39 -7.59 -3.69 -1.79
N GLY A 40 -8.60 -2.82 -1.65
CA GLY A 40 -9.35 -2.62 -0.41
C GLY A 40 -8.60 -1.86 0.68
N TYR A 41 -7.36 -1.40 0.41
CA TYR A 41 -6.49 -0.75 1.39
C TYR A 41 -5.80 0.51 0.84
N ALA A 42 -5.49 1.44 1.74
CA ALA A 42 -4.70 2.64 1.47
C ALA A 42 -3.59 2.80 2.51
N LEU A 43 -2.41 3.23 2.07
CA LEU A 43 -1.28 3.59 2.93
C LEU A 43 -1.35 5.09 3.26
N ARG A 44 -1.35 5.44 4.55
CA ARG A 44 -1.32 6.85 5.00
C ARG A 44 0.10 7.37 5.13
N PHE A 45 0.31 8.60 4.68
CA PHE A 45 1.61 9.28 4.66
C PHE A 45 2.69 8.42 3.99
N ALA A 46 2.29 7.73 2.92
CA ALA A 46 3.17 6.85 2.17
C ALA A 46 4.26 7.66 1.47
N ARG A 47 5.52 7.23 1.61
CA ARG A 47 6.68 7.83 0.97
C ARG A 47 7.59 6.76 0.40
N ILE A 48 8.08 6.98 -0.81
CA ILE A 48 9.08 6.10 -1.43
C ILE A 48 10.41 6.31 -0.70
N THR A 49 10.97 5.23 -0.15
CA THR A 49 12.28 5.29 0.54
C THR A 49 13.41 4.98 -0.42
N ARG A 50 13.24 3.95 -1.26
CA ARG A 50 14.25 3.55 -2.26
C ARG A 50 13.64 2.74 -3.39
N VAL A 51 14.35 2.71 -4.52
CA VAL A 51 14.09 1.76 -5.61
C VAL A 51 14.77 0.44 -5.29
N ARG A 52 14.03 -0.67 -5.35
CA ARG A 52 14.53 -2.02 -5.13
C ARG A 52 14.92 -2.66 -6.46
N ALA A 53 16.06 -2.25 -6.99
CA ALA A 53 16.61 -2.85 -8.22
C ALA A 53 17.04 -4.32 -8.03
N ASP A 54 17.14 -4.76 -6.78
CA ASP A 54 17.39 -6.14 -6.36
C ASP A 54 16.17 -7.06 -6.46
N LYS A 55 14.97 -6.51 -6.69
CA LYS A 55 13.71 -7.27 -6.71
C LYS A 55 13.02 -7.21 -8.06
N ALA A 56 12.50 -8.34 -8.50
CA ALA A 56 11.58 -8.46 -9.62
C ALA A 56 10.15 -8.04 -9.21
N PRO A 57 9.30 -7.60 -10.16
CA PRO A 57 7.91 -7.20 -9.87
C PRO A 57 7.08 -8.25 -9.12
N GLU A 58 7.34 -9.53 -9.38
CA GLU A 58 6.68 -10.67 -8.78
C GLU A 58 7.04 -10.86 -7.29
N GLU A 59 8.15 -10.27 -6.85
CA GLU A 59 8.64 -10.31 -5.46
C GLU A 59 8.14 -9.12 -4.61
N ALA A 60 7.30 -8.27 -5.19
CA ALA A 60 6.61 -7.22 -4.45
C ALA A 60 5.62 -7.82 -3.43
N ASP A 61 5.35 -7.09 -2.35
CA ASP A 61 4.40 -7.54 -1.34
C ASP A 61 2.99 -7.73 -1.93
N THR A 62 2.32 -8.79 -1.49
CA THR A 62 0.98 -9.15 -1.96
C THR A 62 -0.12 -8.43 -1.18
N ILE A 63 -1.35 -8.42 -1.71
CA ILE A 63 -2.51 -7.87 -1.00
C ILE A 63 -2.76 -8.64 0.31
N GLN A 64 -2.52 -9.96 0.33
CA GLN A 64 -2.59 -10.77 1.53
C GLN A 64 -1.62 -10.27 2.60
N ARG A 65 -0.38 -9.93 2.21
CA ARG A 65 0.60 -9.36 3.12
C ARG A 65 0.14 -8.01 3.71
N ILE A 66 -0.46 -7.15 2.90
CA ILE A 66 -1.03 -5.87 3.37
C ILE A 66 -2.15 -6.11 4.38
N ARG A 67 -3.01 -7.10 4.16
CA ARG A 67 -4.06 -7.48 5.11
C ARG A 67 -3.48 -7.93 6.46
N GLU A 68 -2.48 -8.79 6.45
CA GLU A 68 -1.80 -9.22 7.69
C GLU A 68 -1.20 -8.05 8.46
N LEU A 69 -0.54 -7.12 7.75
CA LEU A 69 0.05 -5.93 8.36
C LEU A 69 -1.03 -5.00 8.94
N TYR A 70 -2.18 -4.87 8.26
CA TYR A 70 -3.31 -4.13 8.77
C TYR A 70 -3.85 -4.74 10.06
N GLU A 71 -4.06 -6.06 10.12
CA GLU A 71 -4.55 -6.75 11.32
C GLU A 71 -3.56 -6.60 12.49
N ARG A 72 -2.26 -6.79 12.25
CA ARG A 72 -1.19 -6.60 13.25
C ARG A 72 -1.08 -5.17 13.78
N GLN A 73 -1.47 -4.16 13.00
CA GLN A 73 -1.44 -2.77 13.45
C GLN A 73 -2.33 -2.54 14.68
N PHE A 74 -3.43 -3.29 14.82
CA PHE A 74 -4.35 -3.18 15.95
C PHE A 74 -3.87 -3.95 17.17
N GLU A 75 -3.08 -5.01 16.97
CA GLU A 75 -2.43 -5.73 18.08
C GLU A 75 -1.42 -4.85 18.80
N ARG A 76 -0.64 -4.06 18.03
CA ARG A 76 0.33 -3.10 18.58
C ARG A 76 -0.31 -1.87 19.22
N LYS A 77 -1.48 -1.42 18.72
CA LYS A 77 -2.17 -0.23 19.23
C LYS A 77 -3.02 -0.46 20.48
N ARG A 78 -3.05 -1.68 21.06
CA ARG A 78 -3.86 -2.13 22.21
C ARG A 78 -4.59 -1.00 22.99
N LEU A 79 -5.69 -0.53 22.40
CA LEU A 79 -6.84 0.00 23.11
C LEU A 79 -7.63 -1.24 23.60
N PRO A 80 -8.25 -1.20 24.78
CA PRO A 80 -8.88 -2.37 25.38
C PRO A 80 -9.91 -3.00 24.42
N LYS A 81 -9.89 -4.34 24.31
CA LYS A 81 -10.78 -5.16 23.47
C LYS A 81 -12.27 -4.84 23.66
N GLU A 82 -12.62 -4.19 24.76
CA GLU A 82 -13.97 -3.77 25.12
C GLU A 82 -14.58 -2.77 24.10
N ILE A 83 -13.81 -1.84 23.54
CA ILE A 83 -14.33 -0.81 22.61
C ILE A 83 -14.73 -1.39 21.24
N MET A 84 -14.12 -2.51 20.82
CA MET A 84 -14.46 -3.13 19.53
C MET A 84 -15.80 -3.87 19.54
N ILE A 85 -16.24 -4.37 20.71
CA ILE A 85 -17.51 -5.11 20.83
C ILE A 85 -18.71 -4.16 20.74
N TRP A 86 -18.60 -2.94 21.29
CA TRP A 86 -19.68 -1.95 21.26
C TRP A 86 -19.97 -1.36 19.87
N ARG A 87 -19.03 -1.45 18.91
CA ARG A 87 -19.21 -0.86 17.57
C ARG A 87 -19.84 -1.81 16.54
N LEU A 88 -19.99 -3.10 16.87
CA LEU A 88 -20.61 -4.11 15.99
C LEU A 88 -22.03 -4.49 16.43
N ARG A 89 -22.58 -3.83 17.45
CA ARG A 89 -23.95 -4.03 17.95
C ARG A 89 -24.75 -2.72 17.98
N GLY A 90 -24.75 -1.99 16.87
CA GLY A 90 -25.58 -0.81 16.65
C GLY A 90 -26.24 -0.90 15.29
#